data_AF-A0AA38GE61-F1
#
_entry.id   AF-A0AA38GE61-F1
#
_cell.length_a   1.000
_cell.length_b   1.000
_cell.length_c   1.000
_cell.angle_alpha   90.00
_cell.angle_beta   90.00
_cell.angle_gamma   90.00
#
_symmetry.space_group_name_H-M   'P 1'
#
loop_
_entity.id
_entity.type
_entity.pdbx_description
1 polymer ?
#
loop_
_entity_poly.entity_id
_entity_poly.type
_entity_poly.pdbx_seq_one_letter_code
_entity_poly.pdbx_strand_id
1 'polypeptide(L)'
;ENTVVDLNTTALGFRILRLNGYIVSPDVFHKFINENGKFIYHVSAEEGDSHLRSMLSLYRASEISFPGEKIMREAKSFASRYLQQALERRKELTNTTQLLAEVEYVIKYSWRCKVPRWEAWNSIQILRQDIDTWTLIEGMN
;
A
#
# COMPACT_ATOMS: atom_id res chain seq x y z
N GLU A 1 27.77 2.70 4.71
CA GLU A 1 26.88 3.07 3.59
C GLU A 1 25.49 3.36 4.14
N ASN A 2 25.02 4.60 4.02
CA ASN A 2 23.70 5.00 4.52
C ASN A 2 22.67 4.72 3.42
N THR A 3 22.30 3.45 3.25
CA THR A 3 21.21 3.08 2.34
C THR A 3 19.92 3.60 2.94
N VAL A 4 19.35 4.66 2.38
CA VAL A 4 18.01 5.13 2.75
C VAL A 4 17.04 3.99 2.47
N VAL A 5 16.61 3.30 3.52
CA VAL A 5 15.73 2.13 3.39
C VAL A 5 14.34 2.65 3.07
N ASP A 6 13.84 2.35 1.87
CA ASP A 6 12.50 2.73 1.45
C ASP A 6 11.45 1.74 2.00
N LEU A 7 10.38 2.29 2.60
CA LEU A 7 9.28 1.51 3.18
C LEU A 7 8.54 0.72 2.11
N ASN A 8 8.27 1.33 0.95
CA ASN A 8 7.54 0.69 -0.13
C ASN A 8 8.30 -0.55 -0.64
N THR A 9 9.58 -0.39 -0.95
CA THR A 9 10.45 -1.48 -1.41
C THR A 9 10.57 -2.58 -0.36
N THR A 10 10.75 -2.22 0.91
CA THR A 10 10.86 -3.21 2.00
C THR A 10 9.57 -4.00 2.18
N ALA A 11 8.41 -3.33 2.15
CA ALA A 11 7.12 -3.99 2.28
C ALA A 11 6.81 -4.91 1.09
N LEU A 12 7.10 -4.47 -0.14
CA LEU A 12 6.95 -5.28 -1.34
C LEU A 12 7.86 -6.52 -1.30
N GLY A 13 9.14 -6.33 -1.03
CA GLY A 13 10.12 -7.41 -0.93
C GLY A 13 9.72 -8.43 0.14
N PHE A 14 9.37 -7.97 1.34
CA PHE A 14 8.87 -8.81 2.42
C PHE A 14 7.66 -9.64 1.99
N ARG A 15 6.67 -9.01 1.34
CA ARG A 15 5.44 -9.69 0.91
C ARG A 15 5.74 -10.77 -0.12
N ILE A 16 6.52 -10.44 -1.15
CA ILE A 16 6.86 -11.35 -2.25
C ILE A 16 7.67 -12.54 -1.70
N LEU A 17 8.72 -12.27 -0.93
CA LEU A 17 9.57 -13.32 -0.37
C LEU A 17 8.77 -14.28 0.52
N ARG A 18 7.94 -13.75 1.42
CA ARG A 18 7.13 -14.56 2.33
C ARG A 18 6.09 -15.41 1.58
N LEU A 19 5.42 -14.85 0.58
CA LEU A 19 4.45 -15.60 -0.24
C LEU A 19 5.09 -16.71 -1.08
N ASN A 20 6.39 -16.58 -1.39
CA ASN A 20 7.16 -17.59 -2.13
C ASN A 20 7.93 -18.56 -1.20
N GLY A 21 7.62 -18.59 0.10
CA GLY A 21 8.17 -19.57 1.04
C GLY A 21 9.54 -19.22 1.63
N TYR A 22 10.06 -18.03 1.39
CA TYR A 22 11.29 -17.57 2.02
C TYR A 22 11.04 -17.16 3.48
N ILE A 23 11.98 -17.50 4.36
CA ILE A 23 11.95 -17.10 5.76
C ILE A 23 12.40 -15.65 5.86
N VAL A 24 11.43 -14.76 6.07
CA VAL A 24 11.68 -13.33 6.29
C VAL A 24 11.10 -12.89 7.63
N SER A 25 11.94 -12.25 8.45
CA SER A 25 11.51 -11.72 9.75
C SER A 25 10.74 -10.41 9.57
N PRO A 26 9.62 -10.22 10.29
CA PRO A 26 8.91 -8.94 10.30
C PRO A 26 9.71 -7.82 11.00
N ASP A 27 10.82 -8.16 11.69
CA ASP A 27 11.67 -7.19 12.38
C ASP A 27 12.33 -6.18 11.43
N VAL A 28 12.34 -6.46 10.11
CA VAL A 28 12.74 -5.48 9.09
C VAL A 28 11.96 -4.18 9.18
N PHE A 29 10.73 -4.23 9.72
CA PHE A 29 9.88 -3.06 9.88
C PHE A 29 10.24 -2.18 11.08
N HIS A 30 11.07 -2.64 12.03
CA HIS A 30 11.48 -1.83 13.18
C HIS A 30 12.21 -0.54 12.78
N LYS A 31 12.84 -0.53 11.60
CA LYS A 31 13.52 0.65 11.05
C LYS A 31 12.56 1.80 10.71
N PHE A 32 11.26 1.53 10.60
CA PHE A 32 10.22 2.53 10.28
C PHE A 32 9.38 2.92 11.50
N ILE A 33 9.85 2.60 12.69
CA ILE A 33 9.18 2.89 13.96
C ILE A 33 9.99 3.95 14.71
N ASN A 34 9.32 4.93 15.33
CA ASN A 34 9.96 5.89 16.21
C ASN A 34 10.26 5.34 17.60
N GLU A 35 10.93 6.13 18.41
CA GLU A 35 11.23 5.86 19.83
C GLU A 35 9.98 5.56 20.67
N ASN A 36 8.80 6.06 20.25
CA ASN A 36 7.51 5.81 20.90
C ASN A 36 6.85 4.50 20.46
N GLY A 37 7.54 3.67 19.66
CA GLY A 37 6.99 2.40 19.17
C GLY A 37 5.90 2.56 18.11
N LYS A 38 5.78 3.74 17.48
CA LYS A 38 4.80 4.00 16.42
C LYS A 38 5.47 4.07 15.07
N PHE A 39 4.83 3.47 14.06
CA PHE A 39 5.21 3.69 12.67
C PHE A 39 5.22 5.18 12.35
N ILE A 40 6.31 5.64 11.76
CA ILE A 40 6.47 7.01 11.30
C ILE A 40 6.20 7.09 9.81
N TYR A 41 5.62 8.21 9.43
CA TYR A 41 5.61 8.68 8.05
C TYR A 41 6.37 10.01 8.05
N HIS A 42 7.30 10.18 7.12
CA HIS A 42 7.88 11.49 6.87
C HIS A 42 6.80 12.31 6.16
N VAL A 43 6.26 13.31 6.85
CA VAL A 43 5.31 14.26 6.26
C VAL A 43 6.13 15.28 5.48
N SER A 44 6.60 14.93 4.28
CA SER A 44 7.00 15.98 3.34
C SER A 44 5.75 16.64 2.79
N ALA A 45 5.79 17.96 2.59
CA ALA A 45 4.67 18.79 2.15
C ALA A 45 4.05 18.39 0.80
N GLU A 46 4.69 17.47 0.08
CA GLU A 46 4.14 16.76 -1.06
C GLU A 46 3.44 15.49 -0.54
N GLU A 47 2.19 15.63 -0.08
CA GLU A 47 1.27 14.50 0.10
C GLU A 47 0.98 13.86 -1.27
N GLY A 48 1.97 13.15 -1.83
CA GLY A 48 1.92 12.58 -3.17
C GLY A 48 1.55 11.10 -3.20
N ASP A 49 1.33 10.59 -4.41
CA ASP A 49 1.07 9.18 -4.73
C ASP A 49 2.13 8.22 -4.14
N SER A 50 3.35 8.69 -3.88
CA SER A 50 4.45 7.91 -3.32
C SER A 50 4.19 7.43 -1.89
N HIS A 51 3.62 8.27 -1.03
CA HIS A 51 3.27 7.91 0.34
C HIS A 51 2.08 6.96 0.37
N LEU A 52 1.08 7.23 -0.47
CA LEU A 52 -0.08 6.36 -0.60
C LEU A 52 0.31 4.96 -1.07
N ARG A 53 1.24 4.85 -2.04
CA ARG A 53 1.84 3.57 -2.47
C ARG A 53 2.58 2.85 -1.34
N SER A 54 3.39 3.58 -0.57
CA SER A 54 4.10 3.01 0.59
C SER A 54 3.14 2.38 1.60
N MET A 55 2.05 3.09 1.94
CA MET A 55 1.05 2.60 2.89
C MET A 55 0.23 1.45 2.33
N LEU A 56 -0.09 1.47 1.03
CA LEU A 56 -0.75 0.35 0.36
C LEU A 56 0.10 -0.92 0.38
N SER A 57 1.40 -0.80 0.09
CA SER A 57 2.35 -1.90 0.15
C SER A 57 2.51 -2.45 1.57
N LEU A 58 2.63 -1.56 2.57
CA LEU A 58 2.69 -1.96 3.99
C LEU A 58 1.41 -2.68 4.43
N TYR A 59 0.24 -2.17 4.04
CA TYR A 59 -1.04 -2.80 4.33
C TYR A 59 -1.08 -4.22 3.76
N ARG A 60 -0.77 -4.40 2.47
CA ARG A 60 -0.74 -5.71 1.80
C ARG A 60 0.25 -6.67 2.44
N ALA A 61 1.43 -6.19 2.84
CA ALA A 61 2.42 -6.99 3.57
C ALA A 61 1.90 -7.43 4.94
N SER A 62 1.15 -6.58 5.63
CA SER A 62 0.56 -6.89 6.93
C SER A 62 -0.57 -7.93 6.89
N GLU A 63 -1.22 -8.12 5.74
CA GLU A 63 -2.30 -9.10 5.63
C GLU A 63 -1.82 -10.56 5.68
N ILE A 64 -0.54 -10.79 5.38
CA ILE A 64 0.12 -12.11 5.39
C ILE A 64 0.89 -12.37 6.69
N SER A 65 0.52 -11.69 7.79
CA SER A 65 1.13 -11.86 9.10
C SER A 65 0.87 -13.26 9.68
N PHE A 66 1.86 -13.81 10.36
CA PHE A 66 1.70 -15.00 11.20
C PHE A 66 1.22 -14.66 12.61
N PRO A 67 0.58 -15.60 13.33
CA PRO A 67 0.26 -15.43 14.74
C PRO A 67 1.51 -15.07 15.57
N GLY A 68 1.36 -14.12 16.50
CA GLY A 68 2.47 -13.67 17.37
C GLY A 68 3.25 -12.46 16.83
N GLU A 69 3.14 -12.11 15.54
CA GLU A 69 3.85 -10.97 14.95
C GLU A 69 3.19 -9.63 15.32
N LYS A 70 3.52 -9.10 16.51
CA LYS A 70 2.96 -7.84 17.03
C LYS A 70 3.19 -6.65 16.10
N ILE A 71 4.41 -6.53 15.55
CA ILE A 71 4.78 -5.45 14.63
C ILE A 71 3.91 -5.43 13.36
N MET A 72 3.53 -6.60 12.84
CA MET A 72 2.66 -6.68 11.66
C MET A 72 1.23 -6.25 11.96
N ARG A 73 0.74 -6.52 13.18
CA ARG A 73 -0.58 -6.04 13.64
C ARG A 73 -0.61 -4.52 13.75
N GLU A 74 0.46 -3.94 14.29
CA GLU A 74 0.63 -2.49 14.39
C GLU A 74 0.77 -1.85 13.00
N ALA A 75 1.55 -2.46 12.10
CA ALA A 75 1.68 -2.04 10.71
C ALA A 75 0.32 -2.01 10.00
N LYS A 76 -0.50 -3.05 10.19
CA LYS A 76 -1.86 -3.12 9.65
C LYS A 76 -2.73 -1.97 10.15
N SER A 77 -2.76 -1.75 11.47
CA SER A 77 -3.55 -0.69 12.09
C SER A 77 -3.12 0.69 11.60
N PHE A 78 -1.81 0.92 11.51
CA PHE A 78 -1.22 2.16 11.03
C PHE A 78 -1.58 2.44 9.56
N ALA A 79 -1.26 1.51 8.67
CA ALA A 79 -1.54 1.66 7.24
C ALA A 79 -3.04 1.77 6.96
N SER A 80 -3.87 0.96 7.62
CA SER A 80 -5.33 1.00 7.44
C SER A 80 -5.91 2.37 7.77
N ARG A 81 -5.46 3.00 8.87
CA ARG A 81 -5.93 4.32 9.29
C ARG A 81 -5.54 5.39 8.27
N TYR A 82 -4.30 5.35 7.79
CA TYR A 82 -3.81 6.29 6.79
C TYR A 82 -4.60 6.16 5.47
N LEU A 83 -4.78 4.93 4.98
CA LEU A 83 -5.51 4.68 3.73
C LEU A 83 -6.98 5.11 3.82
N GLN A 84 -7.63 4.91 4.97
CA GLN A 84 -9.00 5.39 5.20
C GLN A 84 -9.07 6.93 5.20
N GLN A 85 -8.14 7.61 5.87
CA GLN A 85 -8.05 9.07 5.85
C GLN A 85 -7.81 9.62 4.44
N ALA A 86 -6.97 8.95 3.65
CA ALA A 86 -6.73 9.31 2.25
C ALA A 86 -8.01 9.19 1.39
N LEU A 87 -8.82 8.15 1.61
CA LEU A 87 -10.13 8.01 0.95
C LEU A 87 -11.15 9.06 1.40
N GLU A 88 -11.12 9.46 2.67
CA GLU A 88 -12.01 10.49 3.21
C GLU A 88 -11.71 11.88 2.65
N ARG A 89 -10.44 12.30 2.68
CA ARG A 89 -9.98 13.59 2.10
C ARG A 89 -10.35 13.71 0.62
N ARG A 90 -10.35 12.58 -0.10
CA ARG A 90 -10.63 12.53 -1.54
C ARG A 90 -12.11 12.67 -1.89
N LYS A 91 -13.06 12.43 -0.97
CA LYS A 91 -14.50 12.64 -1.28
C LYS A 91 -14.82 14.07 -1.72
N GLU A 92 -13.89 15.00 -1.46
CA GLU A 92 -13.96 16.41 -1.82
C GLU A 92 -13.43 16.73 -3.23
N LEU A 93 -12.76 15.77 -3.90
CA LEU A 93 -12.10 15.95 -5.20
C LEU A 93 -12.64 14.96 -6.25
N THR A 94 -13.10 15.46 -7.40
CA THR A 94 -13.83 14.70 -8.44
C THR A 94 -12.98 13.72 -9.24
N ASN A 95 -11.64 13.80 -9.21
CA ASN A 95 -10.77 12.94 -10.01
C ASN A 95 -10.41 11.64 -9.25
N THR A 96 -10.68 10.50 -9.89
CA THR A 96 -10.23 9.18 -9.40
C THR A 96 -8.87 8.86 -9.95
N THR A 97 -7.82 9.13 -9.16
CA THR A 97 -6.51 8.53 -9.42
C THR A 97 -6.64 7.02 -9.30
N GLN A 98 -6.08 6.29 -10.25
CA GLN A 98 -5.98 4.83 -10.27
C GLN A 98 -5.61 4.23 -8.91
N LEU A 99 -4.63 4.84 -8.25
CA LEU A 99 -4.11 4.42 -6.95
C LEU A 99 -5.20 4.44 -5.87
N LEU A 100 -6.13 5.40 -5.90
CA LEU A 100 -7.21 5.51 -4.93
C LEU A 100 -8.29 4.44 -5.15
N ALA A 101 -8.58 4.09 -6.42
CA ALA A 101 -9.45 2.96 -6.74
C ALA A 101 -8.86 1.63 -6.24
N GLU A 102 -7.53 1.47 -6.36
CA GLU A 102 -6.82 0.32 -5.82
C GLU A 102 -6.90 0.26 -4.29
N VAL A 103 -6.74 1.41 -3.62
CA VAL A 103 -6.86 1.52 -2.16
C VAL A 103 -8.27 1.14 -1.69
N GLU A 104 -9.31 1.67 -2.33
CA GLU A 104 -10.70 1.33 -2.00
C GLU A 104 -10.96 -0.17 -2.13
N TYR A 105 -10.51 -0.78 -3.22
CA TYR A 105 -10.63 -2.21 -3.44
C TYR A 105 -9.90 -3.03 -2.37
N VAL A 106 -8.66 -2.66 -2.04
CA VAL A 106 -7.84 -3.39 -1.06
C VAL A 106 -8.42 -3.29 0.35
N ILE A 107 -9.00 -2.15 0.74
CA ILE A 107 -9.67 -2.00 2.04
C ILE A 107 -10.98 -2.80 2.08
N LYS A 108 -11.75 -2.78 0.98
CA LYS A 108 -13.04 -3.48 0.89
C LYS A 108 -12.88 -5.00 0.96
N TYR A 109 -11.84 -5.54 0.33
CA TYR A 109 -11.59 -6.98 0.26
C TYR A 109 -10.24 -7.33 0.89
N SER A 110 -10.26 -8.00 2.03
CA SER A 110 -9.03 -8.49 2.66
C SER A 110 -8.39 -9.64 1.87
N TRP A 111 -7.07 -9.79 1.96
CA TRP A 111 -6.26 -10.84 1.31
C TRP A 111 -6.85 -12.24 1.40
N ARG A 112 -7.35 -12.64 2.58
CA ARG A 112 -7.88 -14.00 2.82
C ARG A 112 -9.13 -14.33 2.01
N CYS A 113 -9.78 -13.32 1.44
CA CYS A 113 -11.01 -13.46 0.66
C CYS A 113 -10.80 -13.19 -0.84
N LYS A 114 -9.55 -12.99 -1.30
CA LYS A 114 -9.26 -12.71 -2.70
C LYS A 114 -9.13 -14.00 -3.49
N VAL A 115 -9.98 -14.13 -4.51
CA VAL A 115 -9.87 -15.22 -5.50
C VAL A 115 -8.88 -14.79 -6.58
N PRO A 116 -7.89 -15.62 -6.96
CA PRO A 116 -6.81 -15.21 -7.88
C PRO A 116 -7.32 -14.62 -9.20
N ARG A 117 -8.35 -15.24 -9.80
CA ARG A 117 -8.94 -14.76 -11.07
C ARG A 117 -9.62 -13.40 -10.91
N TRP A 118 -10.27 -13.17 -9.77
CA TRP A 118 -10.95 -11.91 -9.49
C TRP A 118 -9.94 -10.78 -9.22
N GLU A 119 -8.88 -11.08 -8.47
CA GLU A 119 -7.78 -10.14 -8.22
C GLU A 119 -7.11 -9.74 -9.54
N ALA A 120 -6.77 -10.70 -10.40
CA ALA A 120 -6.19 -10.44 -11.71
C ALA A 120 -7.11 -9.58 -12.58
N TRP A 121 -8.41 -9.90 -12.63
CA TRP A 121 -9.38 -9.12 -13.39
C TRP A 121 -9.48 -7.68 -12.88
N ASN A 122 -9.58 -7.49 -11.57
CA ASN A 122 -9.66 -6.15 -10.97
C ASN A 122 -8.38 -5.33 -11.24
N SER A 123 -7.20 -5.95 -11.16
CA SER A 123 -5.93 -5.30 -11.52
C SER A 123 -5.92 -4.84 -12.98
N ILE A 124 -6.44 -5.64 -13.92
CA ILE A 124 -6.56 -5.24 -15.33
C ILE A 124 -7.48 -4.03 -15.48
N GLN A 125 -8.61 -3.99 -14.78
CA GLN A 125 -9.55 -2.85 -14.86
C GLN A 125 -8.92 -1.57 -14.34
N ILE A 126 -8.25 -1.64 -13.18
CA ILE A 126 -7.54 -0.50 -12.58
C ILE A 126 -6.45 0.01 -13.54
N LEU A 127 -5.66 -0.87 -14.14
CA LEU A 127 -4.61 -0.48 -15.09
C LEU A 127 -5.17 0.15 -16.38
N ARG A 128 -6.33 -0.29 -16.87
CA ARG A 128 -6.97 0.28 -18.06
C ARG A 128 -7.40 1.74 -17.85
N GLN A 129 -7.93 2.07 -16.67
CA GLN A 129 -8.35 3.44 -16.35
C GLN A 129 -7.22 4.45 -16.49
N ASP A 130 -5.98 4.03 -16.18
CA ASP A 130 -4.80 4.87 -16.34
C ASP A 130 -4.53 5.17 -17.82
N ILE A 131 -4.49 4.13 -18.66
CA ILE A 131 -4.26 4.25 -20.12
C ILE A 131 -5.29 5.18 -20.78
N ASP A 132 -6.56 5.05 -20.41
CA ASP A 132 -7.62 5.90 -20.94
C ASP A 132 -7.45 7.36 -20.50
N THR A 133 -6.97 7.62 -19.27
CA THR A 133 -6.66 8.99 -18.82
C THR A 133 -5.44 9.59 -19.52
N TRP A 134 -4.37 8.81 -19.74
CA TRP A 134 -3.17 9.27 -20.47
C TRP A 134 -3.48 9.57 -21.94
N THR A 135 -4.26 8.71 -22.61
CA THR A 135 -4.63 8.90 -24.01
C THR A 135 -5.56 10.09 -24.23
N LEU A 136 -6.45 10.41 -23.28
CA LEU A 136 -7.25 11.64 -23.31
C LEU A 136 -6.39 12.91 -23.15
N ILE A 137 -5.34 12.88 -22.35
CA ILE A 137 -4.42 14.01 -22.16
C ILE A 137 -3.57 14.23 -23.42
N GLU A 138 -3.06 13.17 -24.05
CA GLU A 138 -2.29 13.28 -25.29
C GLU A 138 -3.15 13.66 -26.51
N GLY A 139 -4.40 13.21 -26.57
CA GLY A 139 -5.34 13.55 -27.65
C GLY A 139 -5.92 14.98 -27.59
N MET A 140 -5.62 15.74 -26.53
CA MET A 140 -6.01 17.15 -26.35
C MET A 140 -4.86 18.14 -26.62
N ASN A 141 -3.66 17.66 -26.95
CA ASN A 141 -2.50 18.45 -27.43
C ASN A 141 -2.32 18.32 -28.95
#